data_AF-A0AAD6G002-F1
#
_entry.id   AF-A0AAD6G002-F1
#
_cell.length_a   1.000
_cell.length_b   1.000
_cell.length_c   1.000
_cell.angle_alpha   90.00
_cell.angle_beta   90.00
_cell.angle_gamma   90.00
#
_symmetry.space_group_name_H-M   'P 1'
#
loop_
_entity.id
_entity.type
_entity.pdbx_description
1 polymer ?
#
loop_
_entity_poly.entity_id
_entity_poly.type
_entity_poly.pdbx_seq_one_letter_code
_entity_poly.pdbx_strand_id
1 'polypeptide(L)'
;MVRFAIAGSTDANNQFASQGKRKKSSRQPQGPRKREPLATTFACLFCNHENSVVVKLDKKLGLGDLSCKVCGQKFQTGINYLSAAVDVYSDWVDACDAVAKDTANQYDGAVGSIGNSKSDALANAGHGDAYEDDDDY
;
A
#
# COMPACT_ATOMS: atom_id res chain seq x y z
N MET A 1 -77.67 -34.35 -36.94
CA MET A 1 -77.57 -34.46 -35.47
C MET A 1 -76.34 -33.69 -34.97
N VAL A 2 -76.65 -32.70 -34.14
CA VAL A 2 -75.89 -31.84 -33.22
C VAL A 2 -74.40 -32.12 -32.95
N ARG A 3 -73.65 -31.01 -33.01
CA ARG A 3 -72.27 -30.79 -32.59
C ARG A 3 -72.19 -30.43 -31.10
N PHE A 4 -71.22 -31.06 -30.43
CA PHE A 4 -70.24 -30.56 -29.45
C PHE A 4 -70.64 -29.80 -28.16
N ALA A 5 -70.26 -30.47 -27.04
CA ALA A 5 -69.41 -30.03 -25.91
C ALA A 5 -69.59 -28.60 -25.33
N ILE A 6 -70.12 -28.41 -24.11
CA ILE A 6 -69.60 -28.62 -22.73
C ILE A 6 -68.70 -27.47 -22.21
N ALA A 7 -69.06 -27.04 -20.99
CA ALA A 7 -68.32 -26.29 -19.96
C ALA A 7 -68.08 -24.79 -20.20
N GLY A 8 -68.20 -23.91 -19.20
CA GLY A 8 -68.46 -24.12 -17.79
C GLY A 8 -68.20 -22.82 -17.01
N SER A 9 -69.04 -22.61 -15.98
CA SER A 9 -68.70 -22.08 -14.66
C SER A 9 -68.12 -20.66 -14.48
N THR A 10 -69.00 -19.80 -13.97
CA THR A 10 -68.91 -19.00 -12.73
C THR A 10 -67.98 -17.78 -12.65
N ASP A 11 -68.65 -16.63 -12.55
CA ASP A 11 -68.20 -15.32 -12.07
C ASP A 11 -67.51 -15.33 -10.69
N ALA A 12 -66.50 -14.48 -10.53
CA ALA A 12 -66.09 -13.93 -9.24
C ALA A 12 -65.35 -12.59 -9.38
N ASN A 13 -66.14 -11.51 -9.34
CA ASN A 13 -66.02 -10.37 -8.44
C ASN A 13 -64.61 -9.84 -8.07
N ASN A 14 -64.31 -8.65 -8.59
CA ASN A 14 -63.19 -7.77 -8.25
C ASN A 14 -63.48 -7.04 -6.91
N GLN A 15 -62.73 -7.37 -5.86
CA GLN A 15 -62.84 -6.72 -4.56
C GLN A 15 -61.46 -6.29 -4.02
N PHE A 16 -61.35 -4.98 -3.77
CA PHE A 16 -60.24 -4.22 -3.20
C PHE A 16 -59.62 -4.83 -1.94
N ALA A 17 -58.29 -4.78 -1.79
CA ALA A 17 -57.62 -4.53 -0.50
C ALA A 17 -56.10 -4.19 -0.63
N SER A 18 -55.79 -2.96 -0.21
CA SER A 18 -54.60 -2.44 0.46
C SER A 18 -53.52 -3.42 0.99
N GLN A 19 -52.25 -3.16 0.66
CA GLN A 19 -51.16 -2.80 1.59
C GLN A 19 -49.81 -2.87 0.86
N GLY A 20 -48.99 -1.83 1.03
CA GLY A 20 -47.70 -1.65 0.37
C GLY A 20 -46.74 -2.80 0.63
N LYS A 21 -46.60 -3.67 -0.37
CA LYS A 21 -45.51 -4.64 -0.44
C LYS A 21 -44.22 -3.86 -0.70
N ARG A 22 -43.53 -3.43 0.37
CA ARG A 22 -42.16 -2.91 0.27
C ARG A 22 -41.36 -3.99 -0.46
N LYS A 23 -41.04 -3.74 -1.73
CA LYS A 23 -40.13 -4.54 -2.53
C LYS A 23 -38.87 -4.67 -1.70
N LYS A 24 -38.61 -5.85 -1.14
CA LYS A 24 -37.39 -6.09 -0.38
C LYS A 24 -36.26 -5.85 -1.36
N SER A 25 -35.61 -4.71 -1.22
CA SER A 25 -34.36 -4.38 -1.89
C SER A 25 -33.35 -5.40 -1.42
N SER A 26 -33.32 -6.56 -2.08
CA SER A 26 -32.19 -7.45 -2.09
C SER A 26 -31.09 -6.75 -2.87
N ARG A 27 -30.54 -5.66 -2.29
CA ARG A 27 -29.19 -5.23 -2.62
C ARG A 27 -28.32 -6.31 -2.01
N GLN A 28 -28.04 -7.33 -2.81
CA GLN A 28 -27.02 -8.29 -2.44
C GLN A 28 -25.76 -7.50 -2.09
N PRO A 29 -25.12 -7.78 -0.95
CA PRO A 29 -23.85 -7.16 -0.63
C PRO A 29 -22.91 -7.44 -1.80
N GLN A 30 -22.45 -6.38 -2.46
CA GLN A 30 -21.47 -6.49 -3.52
C GLN A 30 -20.29 -7.25 -2.92
N GLY A 31 -20.06 -8.45 -3.44
CA GLY A 31 -19.02 -9.35 -2.93
C GLY A 31 -17.67 -8.64 -2.87
N PRO A 32 -16.74 -9.12 -2.03
CA PRO A 32 -15.43 -8.50 -1.86
C PRO A 32 -14.82 -8.25 -3.24
N ARG A 33 -14.65 -6.97 -3.58
CA ARG A 33 -14.11 -6.56 -4.87
C ARG A 33 -12.73 -7.19 -4.97
N LYS A 34 -12.55 -8.10 -5.94
CA LYS A 34 -11.27 -8.72 -6.23
C LYS A 34 -10.31 -7.57 -6.54
N ARG A 35 -9.39 -7.28 -5.63
CA ARG A 35 -8.30 -6.35 -5.90
C ARG A 35 -7.48 -7.00 -7.00
N GLU A 36 -7.54 -6.41 -8.18
CA GLU A 36 -6.71 -6.82 -9.30
C GLU A 36 -5.25 -6.80 -8.84
N PRO A 37 -4.46 -7.86 -9.09
CA PRO A 37 -3.09 -7.91 -8.59
C PRO A 37 -2.28 -6.76 -9.20
N LEU A 38 -1.80 -5.84 -8.37
CA LEU A 38 -0.79 -4.87 -8.81
C LEU A 38 0.48 -5.63 -9.22
N ALA A 39 1.21 -5.07 -10.18
CA ALA A 39 2.49 -5.64 -10.62
C ALA A 39 3.43 -5.84 -9.42
N THR A 40 3.97 -7.04 -9.30
CA THR A 40 4.91 -7.43 -8.24
C THR A 40 6.35 -7.58 -8.76
N THR A 41 6.58 -7.18 -10.02
CA THR A 41 7.85 -7.32 -10.72
C THR A 41 8.48 -5.96 -10.98
N PHE A 42 9.71 -5.78 -10.49
CA PHE A 42 10.48 -4.53 -10.61
C PHE A 42 11.91 -4.80 -11.11
N ALA A 43 12.61 -3.73 -11.49
CA ALA A 43 14.03 -3.79 -11.87
C ALA A 43 14.93 -3.90 -10.63
N CYS A 44 15.98 -4.71 -10.71
CA CYS A 44 16.93 -4.89 -9.61
C CYS A 44 17.99 -3.77 -9.60
N LEU A 45 18.22 -3.14 -8.45
CA LEU A 45 19.23 -2.08 -8.29
C LEU A 45 20.68 -2.58 -8.43
N PHE A 46 20.92 -3.88 -8.21
CA PHE A 46 22.27 -4.45 -8.24
C PHE A 46 22.67 -5.04 -9.58
N CYS A 47 21.80 -5.85 -10.20
CA CYS A 47 22.09 -6.53 -11.47
C CYS A 47 21.40 -5.89 -12.67
N ASN A 48 20.63 -4.82 -12.46
CA ASN A 48 19.99 -4.00 -13.48
C ASN A 48 19.07 -4.74 -14.47
N HIS A 49 18.65 -5.96 -14.14
CA HIS A 49 17.69 -6.71 -14.95
C HIS A 49 16.26 -6.30 -14.59
N GLU A 50 15.47 -6.01 -15.62
CA GLU A 50 14.04 -5.75 -15.52
C GLU A 50 13.27 -7.01 -15.09
N ASN A 51 12.12 -6.83 -14.45
CA ASN A 51 11.22 -7.91 -14.00
C ASN A 51 11.89 -9.02 -13.17
N SER A 52 13.04 -8.72 -12.56
CA SER A 52 13.89 -9.70 -11.88
C SER A 52 13.61 -9.75 -10.38
N VAL A 53 13.09 -8.66 -9.83
CA VAL A 53 12.69 -8.57 -8.43
C VAL A 53 11.26 -9.05 -8.28
N VAL A 54 11.03 -9.94 -7.34
CA VAL A 54 9.69 -10.41 -6.94
C VAL A 54 9.45 -10.06 -5.49
N VAL A 55 8.30 -9.42 -5.24
CA VAL A 55 7.84 -9.04 -3.91
C VAL A 55 6.70 -9.94 -3.46
N LYS A 56 6.79 -10.44 -2.22
CA LYS A 56 5.74 -11.18 -1.51
C LYS A 56 5.29 -10.38 -0.29
N LEU A 57 3.98 -10.25 -0.10
CA LEU A 57 3.40 -9.47 1.00
C LEU A 57 2.62 -10.39 1.93
N ASP A 58 3.16 -10.62 3.12
CA ASP A 58 2.50 -11.37 4.18
C ASP A 58 1.78 -10.43 5.14
N LYS A 59 0.60 -9.94 4.71
CA LYS A 59 -0.23 -8.98 5.47
C LYS A 59 -0.67 -9.50 6.85
N LYS A 60 -0.63 -10.81 7.08
CA LYS A 60 -0.95 -11.42 8.38
C LYS A 60 0.17 -11.21 9.40
N LEU A 61 1.42 -11.27 8.93
CA LEU A 61 2.61 -11.08 9.74
C LEU A 61 3.09 -9.62 9.71
N GLY A 62 2.58 -8.82 8.78
CA GLY A 62 3.03 -7.45 8.57
C GLY A 62 4.44 -7.41 8.00
N LEU A 63 4.82 -8.41 7.20
CA LEU A 63 6.16 -8.51 6.60
C LEU A 63 6.08 -8.53 5.06
N GLY A 64 6.96 -7.77 4.42
CA GLY A 64 7.17 -7.75 2.98
C GLY A 64 8.54 -8.33 2.64
N ASP A 65 8.56 -9.39 1.83
CA ASP A 65 9.77 -10.04 1.37
C ASP A 65 10.05 -9.71 -0.10
N LEU A 66 11.24 -9.19 -0.37
CA LEU A 66 11.75 -8.88 -1.70
C LEU A 66 12.88 -9.86 -2.05
N SER A 67 12.85 -10.40 -3.27
CA SER A 67 13.91 -11.28 -3.76
C SER A 67 14.20 -11.08 -5.24
N CYS A 68 15.48 -10.96 -5.60
CA CYS A 68 15.91 -10.92 -7.00
C CYS A 68 16.24 -12.33 -7.51
N LYS A 69 15.65 -12.72 -8.65
CA LYS A 69 15.87 -14.03 -9.28
C LYS A 69 17.24 -14.18 -9.95
N VAL A 70 17.90 -13.06 -10.29
CA VAL A 70 19.16 -13.08 -11.04
C VAL A 70 20.36 -13.05 -10.11
N CYS A 71 20.48 -12.03 -9.26
CA CYS A 71 21.61 -11.90 -8.33
C CYS A 71 21.36 -12.49 -6.94
N GLY A 72 20.14 -12.94 -6.63
CA GLY A 72 19.82 -13.60 -5.37
C GLY A 72 19.67 -12.70 -4.15
N GLN A 73 19.75 -11.37 -4.31
CA GLN A 73 19.56 -10.41 -3.21
C GLN A 73 18.18 -10.56 -2.58
N LYS A 74 18.13 -10.50 -1.24
CA LYS A 74 16.92 -10.63 -0.43
C LYS A 74 16.83 -9.48 0.55
N PHE A 75 15.64 -8.93 0.71
CA PHE A 75 15.36 -7.84 1.62
C PHE A 75 14.00 -8.07 2.28
N GLN A 76 13.88 -7.69 3.55
CA GLN A 76 12.65 -7.84 4.32
C GLN A 76 12.37 -6.52 5.05
N THR A 77 11.14 -6.04 4.96
CA THR A 77 10.68 -4.82 5.63
C THR A 77 9.31 -5.03 6.29
N GLY A 78 8.97 -4.17 7.24
CA GLY A 78 7.65 -4.14 7.85
C GLY A 78 6.61 -3.53 6.91
N ILE A 79 5.43 -4.13 6.81
CA ILE A 79 4.34 -3.64 5.95
C ILE A 79 3.02 -3.51 6.73
N ASN A 80 2.14 -2.65 6.22
CA ASN A 80 0.80 -2.43 6.74
C ASN A 80 -0.30 -2.99 5.80
N TYR A 81 -1.56 -2.97 6.22
CA TYR A 81 -2.70 -3.45 5.41
C TYR A 81 -2.90 -2.65 4.11
N LEU A 82 -2.53 -1.37 4.11
CA LEU A 82 -2.56 -0.50 2.93
C LEU A 82 -1.36 -0.73 2.00
N SER A 83 -0.31 -1.40 2.47
CA SER A 83 0.91 -1.55 1.70
C SER A 83 0.72 -2.43 0.45
N ALA A 84 1.41 -2.01 -0.60
CA ALA A 84 1.52 -2.61 -1.90
C ALA A 84 2.98 -2.99 -2.19
N ALA A 85 3.20 -3.70 -3.30
CA ALA A 85 4.53 -4.20 -3.66
C ALA A 85 5.54 -3.08 -3.96
N VAL A 86 5.04 -1.91 -4.41
CA VAL A 86 5.84 -0.71 -4.67
C VAL A 86 6.40 -0.08 -3.39
N ASP A 87 5.67 -0.18 -2.26
CA ASP A 87 6.13 0.39 -0.99
C ASP A 87 7.38 -0.35 -0.52
N VAL A 88 7.36 -1.70 -0.57
CA VAL A 88 8.52 -2.54 -0.24
C VAL A 88 9.71 -2.29 -1.18
N TYR A 89 9.44 -2.01 -2.46
CA TYR A 89 10.49 -1.67 -3.40
C TYR A 89 11.13 -0.30 -3.08
N SER A 90 10.33 0.68 -2.67
CA SER A 90 10.81 2.01 -2.27
C SER A 90 11.64 1.93 -0.99
N ASP A 91 11.15 1.22 0.02
CA ASP A 91 11.90 0.95 1.26
C ASP A 91 13.26 0.28 0.98
N TRP A 92 13.32 -0.61 -0.01
CA TRP A 92 14.56 -1.26 -0.41
C TRP A 92 15.55 -0.31 -1.06
N VAL A 93 15.08 0.62 -1.91
CA VAL A 93 15.90 1.70 -2.49
C VAL A 93 16.47 2.57 -1.38
N ASP A 94 15.61 3.04 -0.47
CA ASP A 94 16.00 3.90 0.65
C ASP A 94 17.01 3.21 1.58
N ALA A 95 16.82 1.92 1.86
CA ALA A 95 17.75 1.12 2.65
C ALA A 95 19.14 1.00 1.98
N CYS A 96 19.19 0.84 0.66
CA CYS A 96 20.46 0.80 -0.07
C CYS A 96 21.18 2.16 -0.02
N ASP A 97 20.42 3.25 -0.18
CA ASP A 97 20.95 4.62 -0.12
C ASP A 97 21.48 4.99 1.28
N ALA A 98 20.79 4.54 2.34
CA ALA A 98 21.23 4.74 3.72
C ALA A 98 22.59 4.08 3.99
N VAL A 99 22.77 2.83 3.55
CA VAL A 99 24.05 2.10 3.69
C VAL A 99 25.20 2.81 2.96
N ALA A 100 24.91 3.37 1.77
CA ALA A 100 25.90 4.13 1.01
C ALA A 100 26.32 5.42 1.74
N LYS A 101 25.37 6.15 2.32
CA LYS A 101 25.62 7.39 3.07
C LYS A 101 26.37 7.14 4.38
N ASP A 102 26.01 6.10 5.12
CA ASP A 102 26.70 5.74 6.36
C ASP A 102 28.17 5.39 6.13
N THR A 103 28.47 4.73 5.00
CA THR A 103 29.86 4.42 4.61
C THR A 103 30.65 5.70 4.28
N ALA A 104 30.03 6.69 3.66
CA ALA A 104 30.68 7.97 3.34
C ALA A 104 30.91 8.84 4.59
N ASN A 105 29.94 8.93 5.48
CA ASN A 105 30.03 9.74 6.71
C ASN A 105 31.04 9.17 7.72
N GLN A 106 31.27 7.85 7.73
CA GLN A 106 32.28 7.23 8.60
C GLN A 106 33.73 7.56 8.20
N TYR A 107 33.99 8.02 6.97
CA TYR A 107 35.34 8.34 6.51
C TYR A 107 35.76 9.81 6.72
N ASP A 108 34.81 10.71 7.00
CA ASP A 108 35.09 12.13 7.31
C ASP A 108 35.45 12.35 8.79
N GLY A 109 35.03 11.46 9.69
CA GLY A 109 35.28 11.56 11.14
C GLY A 109 36.66 11.12 11.63
N ALA A 110 37.54 10.58 10.76
CA ALA A 110 38.84 10.02 11.17
C ALA A 110 40.06 10.93 10.90
N VAL A 111 39.88 12.12 10.29
CA VAL A 111 40.97 13.07 10.01
C VAL A 111 40.73 14.44 10.66
N GLY A 112 40.37 14.46 11.95
CA GLY A 112 40.00 15.71 12.62
C GLY A 112 40.34 15.82 14.11
N SER A 113 41.26 15.03 14.65
CA SER A 113 41.67 15.19 16.06
C SER A 113 43.19 15.10 16.27
N ILE A 114 43.91 16.02 15.65
CA ILE A 114 45.12 16.59 16.25
C ILE A 114 44.84 18.08 16.43
N GLY A 115 44.08 18.40 17.48
CA GLY A 115 43.74 19.77 17.88
C GLY A 115 44.01 19.93 19.37
N ASN A 116 45.28 20.03 19.75
CA ASN A 116 45.66 20.44 21.09
C ASN A 116 45.39 21.94 21.24
N SER A 117 44.31 22.34 21.91
CA SER A 117 44.18 23.70 22.48
C SER A 117 43.18 23.71 23.62
N LYS A 118 43.71 24.00 24.80
CA LYS A 118 42.98 24.51 25.95
C LYS A 118 42.24 25.78 25.55
N SER A 119 40.94 25.85 25.82
CA SER A 119 40.28 27.09 26.23
C SER A 119 38.91 26.78 26.80
N ASP A 120 38.79 27.00 28.10
CA ASP A 120 37.56 27.27 28.82
C ASP A 120 36.63 28.20 28.03
N ALA A 121 35.31 27.94 28.03
CA ALA A 121 34.26 28.95 28.18
C ALA A 121 32.85 28.37 28.01
N LEU A 122 31.99 28.82 28.93
CA LEU A 122 30.53 28.76 28.94
C LEU A 122 29.87 29.01 27.56
N ALA A 123 28.77 28.32 27.27
CA ALA A 123 27.40 28.87 27.42
C ALA A 123 26.34 27.94 26.79
N ASN A 124 25.28 27.75 27.56
CA ASN A 124 24.02 27.13 27.18
C ASN A 124 23.10 28.23 26.64
N ALA A 125 22.72 28.19 25.35
CA ALA A 125 21.62 28.97 24.77
C ALA A 125 21.31 28.54 23.33
N GLY A 126 20.02 28.38 22.99
CA GLY A 126 19.55 28.64 21.62
C GLY A 126 18.79 27.53 20.92
N HIS A 127 17.52 27.36 21.27
CA HIS A 127 16.46 26.84 20.40
C HIS A 127 16.16 27.86 19.29
N GLY A 128 15.96 27.40 18.05
CA GLY A 128 15.58 28.24 16.92
C GLY A 128 15.37 27.44 15.64
N ASP A 129 14.19 26.84 15.51
CA ASP A 129 13.72 26.24 14.26
C ASP A 129 13.26 27.41 13.35
N ALA A 130 14.08 27.77 12.37
CA ALA A 130 13.69 28.75 11.35
C ALA A 130 12.85 28.04 10.28
N TYR A 131 11.55 28.29 10.29
CA TYR A 131 10.67 28.04 9.16
C TYR A 131 10.92 29.16 8.14
N GLU A 132 11.47 28.82 6.98
CA GLU A 132 11.50 29.71 5.84
C GLU A 132 10.10 29.69 5.21
N ASP A 133 9.32 30.75 5.46
CA ASP A 133 8.08 31.08 4.78
C ASP A 133 8.49 31.74 3.44
N ASP A 134 8.26 31.02 2.34
CA ASP A 134 8.56 31.48 0.97
C ASP A 134 7.25 32.05 0.38
N ASP A 135 6.95 33.30 0.73
CA ASP A 135 5.84 34.09 0.20
C ASP A 135 6.35 35.37 -0.49
N ASP A 136 6.75 35.25 -1.76
CA ASP A 136 6.82 36.36 -2.72
C ASP A 136 6.03 36.04 -4.01
N TYR A 137 4.86 36.71 -4.07
CA TYR A 137 4.08 37.22 -5.22
C TYR A 137 3.47 36.29 -6.28
#